data_AF-A0A936I6C7-F1
#
_entry.id   AF-A0A936I6C7-F1
#
_cell.length_a   1.000
_cell.length_b   1.000
_cell.length_c   1.000
_cell.angle_alpha   90.00
_cell.angle_beta   90.00
_cell.angle_gamma   90.00
#
_symmetry.space_group_name_H-M   'P 1'
#
loop_
_entity.id
_entity.type
_entity.pdbx_description
1 polymer ?
#
loop_
_entity_poly.entity_id
_entity_poly.type
_entity_poly.pdbx_seq_one_letter_code
_entity_poly.pdbx_strand_id
1 'polypeptide(L)'
;MLSKMVAGTANLTLREHFRCVPEIIEFSKFHFYDNSLRPLKQINSNRLNPKETVFVNDAFTEDKIVYKEIDEIKKFLQKILKDEQYANKTIGVVSLGLTKHTEKLKDIKEDLANEFGKEKIDKHKLIIEDSPKFQGDERDVMIVSLGVALDFQKLKENQNAKPRAIISDQDEFKKINVALSRAKEQMILFHSVEHNDLQTNDFRNKILSFFKDEAKPISQLQIDNNNIERYRHNVPEPFDSWFECDIAKALIENGFSYIQPQYNVKEAELFYNHKLGKQVYINFKIDLVVHNNGKMIAIECDGDPFHSLPEDVAYDIERQEFLERVGWKVYRVLYSAYKRSPQEEIQKIIDFIEKNTKKDHKTTIEKPIKLKEEFEDEIEFENEEEISEYVLPKHKSYIDILEENSETSDSINQLNGTTTNHKHKSFIDMIEEDLEESNQVNLFSYDSKNSCYFNLFSDNTYKVQEHSEENCLFSLPIDERFKDGFLLQCYDNGHINKVYVNSILEKRMNYHYSNGKNPNANILYLKLIEEDAIIALKIKTRFRNYF
;
A
#
# COMPACT_ATOMS: atom_id res chain seq x y z
N MET A 1 28.76 3.70 -44.21
CA MET A 1 28.44 2.66 -43.21
C MET A 1 28.50 3.29 -41.81
N LEU A 2 27.45 4.04 -41.46
CA LEU A 2 27.27 4.69 -40.17
C LEU A 2 25.80 4.49 -39.79
N SER A 3 25.54 3.46 -39.01
CA SER A 3 24.26 3.26 -38.34
C SER A 3 24.55 3.02 -36.85
N LYS A 4 24.83 4.13 -36.16
CA LYS A 4 24.75 4.17 -34.70
C LYS A 4 23.28 4.10 -34.33
N MET A 5 22.90 2.97 -33.75
CA MET A 5 21.69 2.79 -32.97
C MET A 5 21.62 3.87 -31.89
N VAL A 6 20.56 4.69 -31.93
CA VAL A 6 20.05 5.40 -30.76
C VAL A 6 18.54 5.16 -30.76
N ALA A 7 18.15 3.95 -30.35
CA ALA A 7 16.82 3.70 -29.82
C ALA A 7 16.97 3.85 -28.30
N GLY A 8 16.42 4.92 -27.74
CA GLY A 8 16.43 5.13 -26.29
C GLY A 8 15.66 4.01 -25.60
N THR A 9 16.38 3.11 -24.93
CA THR A 9 15.83 2.07 -24.07
C THR A 9 15.54 2.67 -22.69
N ALA A 10 14.53 3.52 -22.59
CA ALA A 10 14.00 3.90 -21.27
C ALA A 10 13.17 2.72 -20.73
N ASN A 11 13.83 1.77 -20.07
CA ASN A 11 13.12 0.78 -19.25
C ASN A 11 12.47 1.52 -18.08
N LEU A 12 11.14 1.63 -18.10
CA LEU A 12 10.36 2.13 -16.98
C LEU A 12 10.40 1.09 -15.85
N THR A 13 11.24 1.32 -14.86
CA THR A 13 11.37 0.45 -13.67
C THR A 13 10.38 0.89 -12.60
N LEU A 14 9.52 -0.03 -12.15
CA LEU A 14 8.69 0.18 -10.97
C LEU A 14 9.59 0.28 -9.73
N ARG A 15 9.55 1.43 -9.06
CA ARG A 15 10.36 1.71 -7.87
C ARG A 15 9.62 1.43 -6.57
N GLU A 16 8.30 1.39 -6.59
CA GLU A 16 7.46 1.23 -5.41
C GLU A 16 7.38 -0.24 -4.97
N HIS A 17 7.58 -0.51 -3.68
CA HIS A 17 7.57 -1.86 -3.11
C HIS A 17 6.60 -1.98 -1.94
N PHE A 18 5.53 -2.77 -2.11
CA PHE A 18 4.43 -2.88 -1.14
C PHE A 18 4.40 -4.21 -0.35
N ARG A 19 5.30 -5.15 -0.65
CA ARG A 19 5.23 -6.53 -0.13
C ARG A 19 5.93 -6.69 1.22
N CYS A 20 7.22 -6.41 1.23
CA CYS A 20 8.10 -6.65 2.36
C CYS A 20 8.12 -5.41 3.26
N VAL A 21 8.26 -5.63 4.56
CA VAL A 21 8.58 -4.54 5.48
C VAL A 21 9.96 -3.95 5.13
N PRO A 22 10.19 -2.64 5.39
CA PRO A 22 11.42 -1.95 5.01
C PRO A 22 12.69 -2.67 5.48
N GLU A 23 12.68 -3.22 6.70
CA GLU A 23 13.83 -3.90 7.30
C GLU A 23 14.28 -5.13 6.52
N ILE A 24 13.36 -5.76 5.78
CA ILE A 24 13.61 -6.95 4.99
C ILE A 24 14.10 -6.58 3.59
N ILE A 25 13.37 -5.73 2.88
CA ILE A 25 13.65 -5.43 1.47
C ILE A 25 14.93 -4.63 1.26
N GLU A 26 15.45 -3.99 2.32
CA GLU A 26 16.67 -3.18 2.27
C GLU A 26 17.85 -3.96 1.68
N PHE A 27 17.98 -5.27 1.98
CA PHE A 27 19.02 -6.09 1.38
C PHE A 27 18.94 -6.11 -0.14
N SER A 28 17.76 -6.45 -0.66
CA SER A 28 17.55 -6.55 -2.10
C SER A 28 17.68 -5.19 -2.76
N LYS A 29 17.07 -4.16 -2.17
CA LYS A 29 17.15 -2.77 -2.62
C LYS A 29 18.60 -2.33 -2.79
N PHE A 30 19.46 -2.59 -1.81
CA PHE A 30 20.87 -2.21 -1.84
C PHE A 30 21.70 -3.02 -2.83
N HIS A 31 21.51 -4.35 -2.88
CA HIS A 31 22.40 -5.23 -3.66
C HIS A 31 21.96 -5.52 -5.10
N PHE A 32 20.68 -5.35 -5.43
CA PHE A 32 20.12 -5.75 -6.73
C PHE A 32 19.37 -4.63 -7.47
N TYR A 33 19.08 -3.50 -6.81
CA TYR A 33 18.27 -2.43 -7.39
C TYR A 33 18.91 -1.04 -7.25
N ASP A 34 20.20 -0.94 -6.96
CA ASP A 34 20.93 0.34 -6.84
C ASP A 34 20.23 1.35 -5.91
N ASN A 35 19.62 0.87 -4.82
CA ASN A 35 18.80 1.64 -3.88
C ASN A 35 17.55 2.33 -4.47
N SER A 36 17.14 1.98 -5.69
CA SER A 36 15.99 2.61 -6.35
C SER A 36 14.63 2.14 -5.84
N LEU A 37 14.55 1.02 -5.10
CA LEU A 37 13.30 0.55 -4.51
C LEU A 37 12.89 1.42 -3.32
N ARG A 38 11.58 1.68 -3.22
CA ARG A 38 10.94 2.52 -2.22
C ARG A 38 9.93 1.68 -1.45
N PRO A 39 10.27 1.22 -0.22
CA PRO A 39 9.37 0.42 0.60
C PRO A 39 8.21 1.27 1.10
N LEU A 40 6.97 0.90 0.74
CA LEU A 40 5.75 1.62 1.09
C LEU A 40 4.79 0.76 1.90
N LYS A 41 5.25 -0.40 2.38
CA LYS A 41 4.44 -1.27 3.22
C LYS A 41 4.22 -0.65 4.60
N GLN A 42 2.96 -0.55 4.98
CA GLN A 42 2.58 -0.22 6.36
C GLN A 42 2.98 -1.31 7.33
N ILE A 43 3.41 -0.86 8.50
CA ILE A 43 3.91 -1.68 9.58
C ILE A 43 2.81 -1.80 10.65
N ASN A 44 2.44 -3.04 11.00
CA ASN A 44 1.43 -3.32 12.02
C ASN A 44 2.07 -3.44 13.42
N SER A 45 1.27 -3.14 14.45
CA SER A 45 1.68 -3.05 15.86
C SER A 45 2.08 -4.38 16.52
N ASN A 46 1.36 -5.46 16.22
CA ASN A 46 1.67 -6.82 16.67
C ASN A 46 2.38 -7.61 15.56
N ARG A 47 3.40 -7.02 14.93
CA ARG A 47 4.18 -7.74 13.93
C ARG A 47 5.27 -8.58 14.59
N LEU A 48 5.58 -9.68 13.93
CA LEU A 48 6.76 -10.49 14.21
C LEU A 48 8.03 -9.65 14.03
N ASN A 49 9.12 -10.02 14.70
CA ASN A 49 10.41 -9.39 14.46
C ASN A 49 10.81 -9.57 12.98
N PRO A 50 11.10 -8.49 12.23
CA PRO A 50 11.30 -8.59 10.79
C PRO A 50 12.45 -9.49 10.34
N LYS A 51 13.52 -9.54 11.14
CA LYS A 51 14.72 -10.32 10.86
C LYS A 51 15.10 -11.09 12.12
N GLU A 52 15.26 -12.40 11.98
CA GLU A 52 15.82 -13.26 13.01
C GLU A 52 16.88 -14.17 12.40
N THR A 53 17.80 -14.67 13.22
CA THR A 53 18.83 -15.60 12.78
C THR A 53 18.98 -16.74 13.78
N VAL A 54 19.20 -17.94 13.25
CA VAL A 54 19.44 -19.16 14.00
C VAL A 54 20.75 -19.76 13.52
N PHE A 55 21.77 -19.72 14.37
CA PHE A 55 23.04 -20.39 14.12
C PHE A 55 22.96 -21.85 14.56
N VAL A 56 23.21 -22.77 13.64
CA VAL A 56 23.22 -24.21 13.88
C VAL A 56 24.65 -24.65 14.16
N ASN A 57 24.98 -24.77 15.45
CA ASN A 57 26.30 -25.23 15.92
C ASN A 57 26.61 -26.65 15.43
N ASP A 58 27.88 -27.00 15.28
CA ASP A 58 28.41 -28.33 14.89
C ASP A 58 27.66 -29.00 13.72
N ALA A 59 27.34 -28.21 12.70
CA ALA A 59 26.75 -28.67 11.47
C ALA A 59 27.84 -28.86 10.40
N PHE A 60 27.77 -29.97 9.68
CA PHE A 60 28.67 -30.28 8.58
C PHE A 60 27.89 -30.68 7.33
N THR A 61 28.53 -30.49 6.18
CA THR A 61 28.00 -30.99 4.91
C THR A 61 28.44 -32.43 4.72
N GLU A 62 27.46 -33.33 4.58
CA GLU A 62 27.63 -34.74 4.24
C GLU A 62 26.83 -35.04 2.98
N ASP A 63 27.46 -35.59 1.94
CA ASP A 63 26.81 -35.84 0.64
C ASP A 63 26.06 -34.63 0.03
N LYS A 64 26.60 -33.43 0.24
CA LYS A 64 26.01 -32.14 -0.18
C LYS A 64 24.73 -31.76 0.58
N ILE A 65 24.51 -32.34 1.77
CA ILE A 65 23.38 -32.09 2.66
C ILE A 65 23.89 -31.65 4.03
N VAL A 66 23.28 -30.60 4.60
CA VAL A 66 23.50 -30.18 5.99
C VAL A 66 22.34 -30.69 6.86
N TYR A 67 22.42 -31.93 7.34
CA TYR A 67 21.32 -32.59 8.07
C TYR A 67 20.90 -31.84 9.34
N LYS A 68 21.88 -31.37 10.12
CA LYS A 68 21.61 -30.66 11.37
C LYS A 68 20.80 -29.38 11.17
N GLU A 69 21.02 -28.67 10.05
CA GLU A 69 20.23 -27.47 9.71
C GLU A 69 18.78 -27.83 9.39
N ILE A 70 18.56 -28.92 8.64
CA ILE A 70 17.22 -29.45 8.32
C ILE A 70 16.48 -29.82 9.61
N ASP A 71 17.15 -30.50 10.54
CA ASP A 71 16.56 -30.91 11.82
C ASP A 71 16.16 -29.69 12.68
N GLU A 72 17.01 -28.66 12.75
CA GLU A 72 16.68 -27.43 13.49
C GLU A 72 15.55 -26.64 12.83
N ILE A 73 15.48 -26.58 11.49
CA ILE A 73 14.36 -25.99 10.76
C ILE A 73 13.07 -26.76 11.08
N LYS A 74 13.10 -28.09 11.10
CA LYS A 74 11.95 -28.93 11.46
C LYS A 74 11.47 -28.64 12.88
N LYS A 75 12.39 -28.58 13.86
CA LYS A 75 12.06 -28.24 15.25
C LYS A 75 11.45 -26.84 15.37
N PHE A 76 11.99 -25.87 14.64
CA PHE A 76 11.46 -24.52 14.62
C PHE A 76 10.05 -24.46 14.02
N LEU A 77 9.82 -25.16 12.90
CA LEU A 77 8.50 -25.29 12.30
C LEU A 77 7.49 -25.91 13.28
N GLN A 78 7.86 -26.99 13.97
CA GLN A 78 7.03 -27.61 15.01
C GLN A 78 6.67 -26.62 16.13
N LYS A 79 7.61 -25.74 16.51
CA LYS A 79 7.40 -24.70 17.52
C LYS A 79 6.42 -23.63 17.01
N ILE A 80 6.67 -23.03 15.85
CA ILE A 80 5.82 -21.92 15.36
C ILE A 80 4.42 -22.40 14.95
N LEU A 81 4.26 -23.65 14.51
CA LEU A 81 2.93 -24.23 14.25
C LEU A 81 2.08 -24.38 15.52
N LYS A 82 2.69 -24.36 16.71
CA LYS A 82 1.98 -24.38 18.01
C LYS A 82 1.79 -22.98 18.59
N ASP A 83 2.44 -21.97 18.02
CA ASP A 83 2.45 -20.61 18.55
C ASP A 83 1.29 -19.79 17.95
N GLU A 84 0.49 -19.18 18.83
CA GLU A 84 -0.67 -18.37 18.44
C GLU A 84 -0.29 -17.15 17.59
N GLN A 85 0.93 -16.61 17.75
CA GLN A 85 1.41 -15.48 16.94
C GLN A 85 1.46 -15.80 15.44
N TYR A 86 1.58 -17.08 15.10
CA TYR A 86 1.70 -17.57 13.73
C TYR A 86 0.39 -18.16 13.20
N ALA A 87 -0.67 -18.29 14.02
CA ALA A 87 -1.87 -19.09 13.72
C ALA A 87 -2.60 -18.75 12.41
N ASN A 88 -2.50 -17.50 11.95
CA ASN A 88 -3.10 -16.99 10.72
C ASN A 88 -2.05 -16.50 9.70
N LYS A 89 -0.79 -16.92 9.87
CA LYS A 89 0.33 -16.52 9.02
C LYS A 89 0.65 -17.62 8.02
N THR A 90 0.87 -17.21 6.78
CA THR A 90 1.38 -18.09 5.73
C THR A 90 2.88 -18.28 5.89
N ILE A 91 3.37 -19.51 5.72
CA ILE A 91 4.76 -19.88 5.98
C ILE A 91 5.43 -20.42 4.72
N GLY A 92 6.63 -19.94 4.42
CA GLY A 92 7.49 -20.46 3.37
C GLY A 92 8.86 -20.84 3.91
N VAL A 93 9.42 -21.93 3.41
CA VAL A 93 10.81 -22.33 3.65
C VAL A 93 11.51 -22.37 2.30
N VAL A 94 12.56 -21.58 2.15
CA VAL A 94 13.36 -21.49 0.92
C VAL A 94 14.79 -21.93 1.18
N SER A 95 15.31 -22.81 0.34
CA SER A 95 16.70 -23.26 0.40
C SER A 95 17.57 -22.48 -0.59
N LEU A 96 18.71 -21.99 -0.10
CA LEU A 96 19.85 -21.51 -0.89
C LEU A 96 20.97 -22.56 -0.99
N GLY A 97 20.75 -23.75 -0.42
CA GLY A 97 21.67 -24.87 -0.46
C GLY A 97 21.72 -25.56 -1.83
N LEU A 98 22.54 -26.62 -1.90
CA LEU A 98 22.64 -27.47 -3.08
C LEU A 98 21.37 -28.30 -3.29
N THR A 99 21.15 -28.77 -4.52
CA THR A 99 19.93 -29.53 -4.91
C THR A 99 19.59 -30.66 -3.95
N LYS A 100 20.57 -31.48 -3.55
CA LYS A 100 20.36 -32.59 -2.60
C LYS A 100 19.89 -32.11 -1.22
N HIS A 101 20.42 -30.99 -0.74
CA HIS A 101 19.99 -30.41 0.53
C HIS A 101 18.55 -29.93 0.43
N THR A 102 18.20 -29.25 -0.66
CA THR A 102 16.82 -28.80 -0.92
C THR A 102 15.85 -29.98 -1.01
N GLU A 103 16.19 -31.04 -1.74
CA GLU A 103 15.37 -32.26 -1.83
C GLU A 103 15.11 -32.85 -0.45
N LYS A 104 16.16 -32.99 0.38
CA LYS A 104 16.02 -33.50 1.74
C LYS A 104 15.20 -32.58 2.65
N LEU A 105 15.33 -31.26 2.49
CA LEU A 105 14.56 -30.28 3.25
C LEU A 105 13.05 -30.41 2.98
N LYS A 106 12.65 -30.79 1.76
CA LYS A 106 11.23 -30.98 1.39
C LYS A 106 10.55 -32.11 2.17
N ASP A 107 11.30 -33.13 2.59
CA ASP A 107 10.78 -34.26 3.36
C ASP A 107 10.10 -33.79 4.67
N ILE A 108 10.52 -32.65 5.23
CA ILE A 108 9.91 -32.06 6.43
C ILE A 108 8.39 -31.86 6.27
N LYS A 109 7.93 -31.53 5.06
CA LYS A 109 6.50 -31.25 4.83
C LYS A 109 5.63 -32.46 5.12
N GLU A 110 6.08 -33.65 4.72
CA GLU A 110 5.36 -34.90 4.98
C GLU A 110 5.39 -35.25 6.47
N ASP A 111 6.55 -35.09 7.12
CA ASP A 111 6.71 -35.30 8.56
C ASP A 111 5.75 -34.41 9.38
N LEU A 112 5.65 -33.12 9.04
CA LEU A 112 4.76 -32.18 9.72
C LEU A 112 3.29 -32.49 9.44
N ALA A 113 2.94 -32.93 8.22
CA ALA A 113 1.58 -33.34 7.89
C ALA A 113 1.14 -34.58 8.69
N ASN A 114 2.06 -35.51 8.96
CA ASN A 114 1.81 -36.68 9.80
C ASN A 114 1.65 -36.31 11.28
N GLU A 115 2.38 -35.31 11.78
CA GLU A 115 2.32 -34.87 13.19
C GLU A 115 1.12 -33.95 13.49
N PHE A 116 0.81 -33.00 12.61
CA PHE A 116 -0.18 -31.94 12.86
C PHE A 116 -1.48 -32.07 12.05
N GLY A 117 -1.53 -33.00 11.10
CA GLY A 117 -2.61 -33.14 10.14
C GLY A 117 -2.49 -32.19 8.94
N LYS A 118 -2.94 -32.65 7.76
CA LYS A 118 -2.86 -31.89 6.50
C LYS A 118 -3.60 -30.56 6.55
N GLU A 119 -4.76 -30.52 7.20
CA GLU A 119 -5.59 -29.31 7.31
C GLU A 119 -4.83 -28.14 7.95
N LYS A 120 -4.04 -28.41 9.00
CA LYS A 120 -3.26 -27.37 9.67
C LYS A 120 -2.12 -26.86 8.78
N ILE A 121 -1.45 -27.76 8.06
CA ILE A 121 -0.39 -27.40 7.11
C ILE A 121 -0.93 -26.56 5.96
N ASP A 122 -2.11 -26.92 5.44
CA ASP A 122 -2.79 -26.20 4.36
C ASP A 122 -3.33 -24.84 4.82
N LYS A 123 -3.81 -24.73 6.07
CA LYS A 123 -4.19 -23.44 6.68
C LYS A 123 -3.03 -22.44 6.65
N HIS A 124 -1.81 -22.88 6.96
CA HIS A 124 -0.60 -22.06 6.89
C HIS A 124 -0.02 -21.92 5.46
N LYS A 125 -0.65 -22.53 4.45
CA LYS A 125 -0.15 -22.57 3.05
C LYS A 125 1.34 -22.90 2.97
N LEU A 126 1.78 -23.87 3.77
CA LEU A 126 3.19 -24.20 3.94
C LEU A 126 3.80 -24.68 2.61
N ILE A 127 4.81 -23.96 2.15
CA ILE A 127 5.65 -24.35 1.01
C ILE A 127 7.09 -24.50 1.48
N ILE A 128 7.73 -25.60 1.09
CA ILE A 128 9.16 -25.86 1.29
C ILE A 128 9.75 -26.14 -0.08
N GLU A 129 10.53 -25.21 -0.62
CA GLU A 129 10.97 -25.28 -2.02
C GLU A 129 12.29 -24.55 -2.28
N ASP A 130 12.81 -24.67 -3.51
CA ASP A 130 13.87 -23.79 -3.99
C ASP A 130 13.37 -22.39 -4.33
N SER A 131 14.30 -21.43 -4.44
CA SER A 131 13.97 -20.04 -4.70
C SER A 131 13.12 -19.80 -5.97
N PRO A 132 13.40 -20.41 -7.13
CA PRO A 132 12.58 -20.24 -8.34
C PRO A 132 11.09 -20.54 -8.17
N LYS A 133 10.73 -21.50 -7.32
CA LYS A 133 9.32 -21.85 -7.05
C LYS A 133 8.57 -20.80 -6.25
N PHE A 134 9.27 -19.92 -5.54
CA PHE A 134 8.67 -18.75 -4.90
C PHE A 134 8.55 -17.54 -5.85
N GLN A 135 8.89 -17.66 -7.14
CA GLN A 135 8.76 -16.55 -8.07
C GLN A 135 7.29 -16.14 -8.25
N GLY A 136 6.99 -14.91 -7.83
CA GLY A 136 5.63 -14.36 -7.88
C GLY A 136 4.77 -14.74 -6.67
N ASP A 137 5.26 -15.63 -5.81
CA ASP A 137 4.62 -15.99 -4.54
C ASP A 137 5.24 -15.19 -3.37
N GLU A 138 4.55 -15.18 -2.23
CA GLU A 138 4.91 -14.43 -1.04
C GLU A 138 4.30 -15.06 0.22
N ARG A 139 4.99 -14.93 1.36
CA ARG A 139 4.53 -15.48 2.63
C ARG A 139 4.69 -14.46 3.75
N ASP A 140 3.83 -14.57 4.76
CA ASP A 140 3.94 -13.74 5.96
C ASP A 140 5.28 -13.96 6.66
N VAL A 141 5.67 -15.24 6.77
CA VAL A 141 6.92 -15.68 7.36
C VAL A 141 7.72 -16.49 6.33
N MET A 142 8.98 -16.09 6.10
CA MET A 142 9.93 -16.86 5.30
C MET A 142 11.07 -17.36 6.16
N ILE A 143 11.30 -18.66 6.14
CA ILE A 143 12.49 -19.30 6.69
C ILE A 143 13.46 -19.52 5.53
N VAL A 144 14.67 -18.99 5.66
CA VAL A 144 15.73 -19.10 4.66
C VAL A 144 16.77 -20.07 5.19
N SER A 145 16.92 -21.22 4.54
CA SER A 145 18.04 -22.14 4.79
C SER A 145 19.22 -21.69 3.94
N LEU A 146 20.34 -21.34 4.58
CA LEU A 146 21.58 -21.06 3.85
C LEU A 146 22.13 -22.36 3.22
N GLY A 147 21.88 -23.51 3.86
CA GLY A 147 22.03 -24.85 3.30
C GLY A 147 23.46 -25.27 3.03
N VAL A 148 24.42 -24.69 3.75
CA VAL A 148 25.86 -24.84 3.52
C VAL A 148 26.60 -24.87 4.85
N ALA A 149 27.58 -25.76 4.95
CA ALA A 149 28.42 -25.97 6.12
C ALA A 149 29.83 -26.39 5.69
N LEU A 150 30.77 -26.47 6.63
CA LEU A 150 32.09 -27.05 6.35
C LEU A 150 31.93 -28.53 5.92
N ASP A 151 32.75 -28.94 4.94
CA ASP A 151 32.76 -30.31 4.41
C ASP A 151 33.52 -31.24 5.37
N PHE A 152 32.80 -32.19 5.97
CA PHE A 152 33.36 -33.09 6.99
C PHE A 152 34.49 -33.98 6.48
N GLN A 153 34.37 -34.48 5.24
CA GLN A 153 35.38 -35.35 4.65
C GLN A 153 36.65 -34.55 4.36
N LYS A 154 36.52 -33.34 3.81
CA LYS A 154 37.67 -32.47 3.57
C LYS A 154 38.35 -32.02 4.85
N LEU A 155 37.59 -31.79 5.93
CA LEU A 155 38.18 -31.52 7.25
C LEU A 155 39.04 -32.68 7.73
N LYS A 156 38.55 -33.92 7.63
CA LYS A 156 39.32 -35.12 7.98
C LYS A 156 40.58 -35.30 7.14
N GLU A 157 40.51 -34.93 5.87
CA GLU A 157 41.63 -35.01 4.92
C GLU A 157 42.59 -33.81 4.98
N ASN A 158 42.42 -32.87 5.93
CA ASN A 158 43.18 -31.62 6.03
C ASN A 158 43.17 -30.77 4.75
N GLN A 159 42.08 -30.82 4.00
CA GLN A 159 41.84 -30.02 2.81
C GLN A 159 41.01 -28.77 3.13
N ASN A 160 40.87 -27.87 2.15
CA ASN A 160 39.96 -26.74 2.28
C ASN A 160 38.50 -27.21 2.32
N ALA A 161 37.95 -27.27 3.53
CA ALA A 161 36.59 -27.69 3.79
C ALA A 161 35.54 -26.59 3.57
N LYS A 162 35.95 -25.36 3.24
CA LYS A 162 35.03 -24.25 3.04
C LYS A 162 34.15 -24.47 1.81
N PRO A 163 32.87 -24.06 1.84
CA PRO A 163 32.00 -24.09 0.67
C PRO A 163 32.59 -23.32 -0.53
N ARG A 164 32.17 -23.70 -1.74
CA ARG A 164 32.50 -22.94 -2.96
C ARG A 164 31.86 -21.55 -2.91
N ALA A 165 32.65 -20.51 -3.14
CA ALA A 165 32.18 -19.12 -3.11
C ALA A 165 31.18 -18.79 -4.22
N ILE A 166 30.19 -17.95 -3.90
CA ILE A 166 29.32 -17.27 -4.86
C ILE A 166 29.90 -15.87 -5.07
N ILE A 167 30.40 -15.55 -6.27
CA ILE A 167 31.10 -14.27 -6.54
C ILE A 167 30.36 -13.43 -7.57
N SER A 168 30.05 -14.01 -8.73
CA SER A 168 29.44 -13.30 -9.87
C SER A 168 28.53 -14.23 -10.66
N ASP A 169 27.80 -15.09 -9.95
CA ASP A 169 26.87 -16.02 -10.55
C ASP A 169 25.48 -15.38 -10.60
N GLN A 170 25.07 -14.97 -11.80
CA GLN A 170 23.82 -14.26 -12.02
C GLN A 170 22.59 -15.11 -11.69
N ASP A 171 22.69 -16.43 -11.84
CA ASP A 171 21.57 -17.32 -11.53
C ASP A 171 21.45 -17.51 -10.01
N GLU A 172 22.58 -17.63 -9.30
CA GLU A 172 22.58 -17.60 -7.82
C GLU A 172 22.10 -16.24 -7.28
N PHE A 173 22.49 -15.13 -7.88
CA PHE A 173 22.02 -13.80 -7.49
C PHE A 173 20.51 -13.62 -7.67
N LYS A 174 19.95 -14.13 -8.78
CA LYS A 174 18.48 -14.15 -8.97
C LYS A 174 17.81 -15.00 -7.89
N LYS A 175 18.34 -16.18 -7.56
CA LYS A 175 17.81 -17.03 -6.48
C LYS A 175 17.87 -16.33 -5.13
N ILE A 176 19.00 -15.69 -4.79
CA ILE A 176 19.15 -14.97 -3.53
C ILE A 176 18.17 -13.79 -3.47
N ASN A 177 18.09 -12.97 -4.52
CA ASN A 177 17.16 -11.85 -4.57
C ASN A 177 15.71 -12.33 -4.44
N VAL A 178 15.34 -13.41 -5.15
CA VAL A 178 14.01 -13.99 -5.04
C VAL A 178 13.77 -14.43 -3.61
N ALA A 179 14.63 -15.21 -2.98
CA ALA A 179 14.46 -15.71 -1.61
C ALA A 179 14.30 -14.57 -0.58
N LEU A 180 15.16 -13.55 -0.65
CA LEU A 180 15.21 -12.44 0.31
C LEU A 180 14.16 -11.33 0.03
N SER A 181 13.27 -11.53 -0.96
CA SER A 181 12.19 -10.58 -1.31
C SER A 181 10.78 -11.17 -1.25
N ARG A 182 10.60 -12.34 -0.59
CA ARG A 182 9.29 -13.01 -0.41
C ARG A 182 8.61 -12.79 0.93
N ALA A 183 9.38 -12.40 1.93
CA ALA A 183 8.89 -12.27 3.29
C ALA A 183 8.11 -10.97 3.46
N LYS A 184 6.82 -11.09 3.78
CA LYS A 184 5.96 -9.94 4.04
C LYS A 184 6.27 -9.32 5.39
N GLU A 185 6.37 -10.12 6.45
CA GLU A 185 6.46 -9.62 7.83
C GLU A 185 7.75 -10.04 8.53
N GLN A 186 8.13 -11.31 8.43
CA GLN A 186 9.31 -11.86 9.11
C GLN A 186 10.13 -12.75 8.19
N MET A 187 11.45 -12.60 8.27
CA MET A 187 12.43 -13.49 7.67
C MET A 187 13.35 -14.07 8.74
N ILE A 188 13.47 -15.40 8.79
CA ILE A 188 14.39 -16.10 9.69
C ILE A 188 15.48 -16.80 8.89
N LEU A 189 16.73 -16.44 9.10
CA LEU A 189 17.87 -17.11 8.49
C LEU A 189 18.36 -18.27 9.37
N PHE A 190 18.37 -19.48 8.81
CA PHE A 190 19.12 -20.60 9.36
C PHE A 190 20.47 -20.68 8.67
N HIS A 191 21.54 -20.69 9.46
CA HIS A 191 22.89 -20.82 8.93
C HIS A 191 23.75 -21.74 9.80
N SER A 192 24.60 -22.51 9.13
CA SER A 192 25.54 -23.47 9.73
C SER A 192 27.00 -23.05 9.59
N VAL A 193 27.23 -21.79 9.21
CA VAL A 193 28.54 -21.19 8.97
C VAL A 193 28.61 -19.78 9.56
N GLU A 194 29.80 -19.40 10.01
CA GLU A 194 30.15 -18.02 10.29
C GLU A 194 30.98 -17.41 9.14
N HIS A 195 31.29 -16.11 9.23
CA HIS A 195 32.11 -15.42 8.23
C HIS A 195 33.46 -16.11 7.98
N ASN A 196 34.06 -16.69 9.03
CA ASN A 196 35.35 -17.37 8.95
C ASN A 196 35.26 -18.75 8.27
N ASP A 197 34.07 -19.34 8.19
CA ASP A 197 33.84 -20.64 7.53
C ASP A 197 33.57 -20.49 6.03
N LEU A 198 33.32 -19.25 5.59
CA LEU A 198 33.18 -18.90 4.18
C LEU A 198 34.50 -18.39 3.59
N GLN A 199 34.54 -18.32 2.26
CA GLN A 199 35.63 -17.64 1.55
C GLN A 199 35.42 -16.13 1.62
N THR A 200 36.50 -15.34 1.59
CA THR A 200 36.44 -13.88 1.80
C THR A 200 35.49 -13.16 0.84
N ASN A 201 35.49 -13.55 -0.44
CA ASN A 201 34.70 -12.88 -1.50
C ASN A 201 33.32 -13.52 -1.72
N ASP A 202 32.89 -14.37 -0.80
CA ASP A 202 31.59 -15.04 -0.90
C ASP A 202 30.44 -14.08 -0.64
N PHE A 203 29.49 -14.01 -1.56
CA PHE A 203 28.31 -13.15 -1.45
C PHE A 203 27.47 -13.47 -0.21
N ARG A 204 27.50 -14.72 0.28
CA ARG A 204 26.79 -15.12 1.51
C ARG A 204 27.26 -14.37 2.75
N ASN A 205 28.50 -13.85 2.78
CA ASN A 205 28.94 -12.96 3.86
C ASN A 205 28.04 -11.72 3.98
N LYS A 206 27.57 -11.17 2.87
CA LYS A 206 26.64 -10.01 2.88
C LYS A 206 25.31 -10.37 3.53
N ILE A 207 24.80 -11.59 3.28
CA ILE A 207 23.57 -12.09 3.90
C ILE A 207 23.78 -12.21 5.41
N LEU A 208 24.87 -12.84 5.86
CA LEU A 208 25.18 -12.99 7.29
C LEU A 208 25.29 -11.62 7.99
N SER A 209 25.97 -10.64 7.38
CA SER A 209 26.08 -9.29 7.93
C SER A 209 24.71 -8.62 8.05
N PHE A 210 23.88 -8.69 7.00
CA PHE A 210 22.55 -8.08 7.00
C PHE A 210 21.63 -8.60 8.11
N PHE A 211 21.72 -9.89 8.46
CA PHE A 211 20.94 -10.48 9.56
C PHE A 211 21.56 -10.23 10.94
N LYS A 212 22.88 -9.99 11.04
CA LYS A 212 23.55 -9.60 12.28
C LYS A 212 23.37 -8.12 12.61
N ASP A 213 23.19 -7.27 11.59
CA ASP A 213 22.92 -5.85 11.79
C ASP A 213 21.55 -5.66 12.45
N GLU A 214 21.57 -5.21 13.71
CA GLU A 214 20.36 -4.78 14.42
C GLU A 214 19.65 -3.72 13.57
N ALA A 215 18.35 -3.90 13.35
CA ALA A 215 17.55 -2.85 12.73
C ALA A 215 17.69 -1.58 13.58
N LYS A 216 18.19 -0.49 13.01
CA LYS A 216 18.38 0.77 13.76
C LYS A 216 17.02 1.17 14.35
N PRO A 217 16.85 1.16 15.68
CA PRO A 217 15.60 1.60 16.28
C PRO A 217 15.41 3.08 15.96
N ILE A 218 14.17 3.49 15.73
CA ILE A 218 13.84 4.90 15.54
C ILE A 218 14.17 5.64 16.82
N SER A 219 15.00 6.67 16.73
CA SER A 219 15.36 7.52 17.88
C SER A 219 14.22 8.47 18.23
N GLN A 220 14.09 8.78 19.52
CA GLN A 220 13.17 9.82 19.97
C GLN A 220 13.59 11.19 19.41
N LEU A 221 12.62 12.01 19.03
CA LEU A 221 12.86 13.39 18.64
C LEU A 221 13.15 14.22 19.89
N GLN A 222 14.28 14.91 19.87
CA GLN A 222 14.65 15.88 20.91
C GLN A 222 14.51 17.27 20.30
N ILE A 223 13.78 18.15 20.98
CA ILE A 223 13.60 19.54 20.54
C ILE A 223 14.07 20.45 21.67
N ASP A 224 14.99 21.36 21.35
CA ASP A 224 15.47 22.33 22.33
C ASP A 224 14.37 23.33 22.72
N ASN A 225 14.21 23.52 24.03
CA ASN A 225 13.22 24.44 24.61
C ASN A 225 13.79 25.83 24.92
N ASN A 226 14.79 26.26 24.15
CA ASN A 226 15.33 27.60 24.29
C ASN A 226 14.26 28.63 23.91
N ASN A 227 14.06 29.63 24.76
CA ASN A 227 13.19 30.77 24.48
C ASN A 227 13.89 31.71 23.50
N ILE A 228 13.81 31.39 22.22
CA ILE A 228 14.33 32.20 21.12
C ILE A 228 13.16 33.01 20.54
N GLU A 229 13.41 34.27 20.17
CA GLU A 229 12.44 35.08 19.43
C GLU A 229 12.12 34.43 18.09
N ARG A 230 10.84 34.24 17.74
CA ARG A 230 10.43 33.43 16.58
C ARG A 230 10.22 34.30 15.34
N TYR A 231 10.89 33.96 14.24
CA TYR A 231 10.66 34.54 12.93
C TYR A 231 10.95 33.53 11.82
N ARG A 232 10.67 33.88 10.55
CA ARG A 232 10.68 32.93 9.42
C ARG A 232 12.02 32.24 9.17
N HIS A 233 13.14 32.87 9.52
CA HIS A 233 14.49 32.39 9.16
C HIS A 233 15.23 31.67 10.30
N ASN A 234 14.58 31.45 11.44
CA ASN A 234 15.19 30.74 12.57
C ASN A 234 14.36 29.55 13.05
N VAL A 235 13.60 28.94 12.14
CA VAL A 235 12.92 27.67 12.38
C VAL A 235 13.98 26.63 12.76
N PRO A 236 13.77 25.85 13.84
CA PRO A 236 14.72 24.80 14.21
C PRO A 236 14.75 23.70 13.15
N GLU A 237 15.94 23.28 12.75
CA GLU A 237 16.10 22.06 11.96
C GLU A 237 15.57 20.84 12.76
N PRO A 238 14.91 19.86 12.13
CA PRO A 238 14.69 19.71 10.69
C PRO A 238 13.31 20.17 10.20
N PHE A 239 12.65 21.14 10.87
CA PHE A 239 11.29 21.58 10.52
C PHE A 239 11.29 22.65 9.42
N ASP A 240 10.26 22.68 8.58
CA ASP A 240 10.10 23.72 7.55
C ASP A 240 9.34 24.94 8.11
N SER A 241 8.60 24.77 9.21
CA SER A 241 7.89 25.86 9.89
C SER A 241 7.88 25.76 11.42
N TRP A 242 7.71 26.91 12.09
CA TRP A 242 7.46 26.96 13.53
C TRP A 242 6.17 26.23 13.94
N PHE A 243 5.20 26.16 13.02
CA PHE A 243 3.93 25.49 13.26
C PHE A 243 4.13 23.98 13.43
N GLU A 244 4.89 23.34 12.54
CA GLU A 244 5.26 21.92 12.68
C GLU A 244 6.03 21.65 13.97
N CYS A 245 6.95 22.55 14.33
CA CYS A 245 7.70 22.44 15.57
C CYS A 245 6.78 22.49 16.80
N ASP A 246 5.78 23.37 16.81
CA ASP A 246 4.80 23.48 17.89
C ASP A 246 3.92 22.23 18.01
N ILE A 247 3.46 21.68 16.88
CA ILE A 247 2.71 20.42 16.86
C ILE A 247 3.59 19.28 17.42
N ALA A 248 4.84 19.16 16.95
CA ALA A 248 5.75 18.13 17.42
C ALA A 248 6.04 18.25 18.93
N LYS A 249 6.26 19.47 19.44
CA LYS A 249 6.45 19.72 20.89
C LYS A 249 5.22 19.30 21.69
N ALA A 250 4.03 19.71 21.28
CA ALA A 250 2.79 19.35 21.96
C ALA A 250 2.57 17.84 21.97
N LEU A 251 2.89 17.13 20.88
CA LEU A 251 2.81 15.68 20.82
C LEU A 251 3.81 14.98 21.74
N ILE A 252 5.06 15.48 21.82
CA ILE A 252 6.07 14.98 22.75
C ILE A 252 5.60 15.14 24.20
N GLU A 253 5.05 16.31 24.56
CA GLU A 253 4.49 16.59 25.89
C GLU A 253 3.33 15.65 26.26
N ASN A 254 2.60 15.16 25.26
CA ASN A 254 1.52 14.19 25.41
C ASN A 254 1.97 12.72 25.24
N GLY A 255 3.29 12.45 25.29
CA GLY A 255 3.83 11.09 25.33
C GLY A 255 4.20 10.48 23.97
N PHE A 256 4.08 11.21 22.87
CA PHE A 256 4.47 10.76 21.53
C PHE A 256 5.88 11.25 21.19
N SER A 257 6.92 10.58 21.69
CA SER A 257 8.32 11.04 21.53
C SER A 257 9.03 10.54 20.28
N TYR A 258 8.45 9.57 19.55
CA TYR A 258 9.05 9.00 18.33
C TYR A 258 8.46 9.66 17.10
N ILE A 259 8.96 10.85 16.77
CA ILE A 259 8.49 11.65 15.64
C ILE A 259 9.63 11.82 14.64
N GLN A 260 9.35 11.66 13.35
CA GLN A 260 10.27 11.96 12.26
C GLN A 260 9.72 13.15 11.48
N PRO A 261 10.27 14.36 11.68
CA PRO A 261 9.89 15.50 10.85
C PRO A 261 10.39 15.31 9.43
N GLN A 262 9.68 15.89 8.48
CA GLN A 262 10.16 16.10 7.14
C GLN A 262 10.54 14.79 6.42
N TYR A 263 9.63 13.81 6.56
CA TYR A 263 9.79 12.43 6.12
C TYR A 263 9.54 12.28 4.61
N ASN A 264 10.59 11.98 3.86
CA ASN A 264 10.48 11.72 2.42
C ASN A 264 9.92 10.31 2.16
N VAL A 265 8.68 10.22 1.68
CA VAL A 265 8.06 8.95 1.26
C VAL A 265 8.67 8.47 -0.05
N LYS A 266 8.98 9.38 -0.97
CA LYS A 266 9.71 9.11 -2.20
C LYS A 266 10.49 10.32 -2.71
N GLU A 267 11.41 10.09 -3.65
CA GLU A 267 12.13 11.20 -4.30
C GLU A 267 11.15 12.07 -5.09
N ALA A 268 11.49 13.35 -5.24
CA ALA A 268 10.68 14.29 -6.00
C ALA A 268 10.58 13.87 -7.47
N GLU A 269 9.39 14.03 -8.04
CA GLU A 269 9.09 13.63 -9.41
C GLU A 269 8.68 14.84 -10.26
N LEU A 270 9.10 14.85 -11.53
CA LEU A 270 8.66 15.84 -12.51
C LEU A 270 7.30 15.43 -13.04
N PHE A 271 6.30 16.29 -12.83
CA PHE A 271 4.95 16.10 -13.32
C PHE A 271 4.59 17.19 -14.34
N TYR A 272 4.01 16.81 -15.47
CA TYR A 272 3.52 17.79 -16.45
C TYR A 272 2.17 18.34 -16.00
N ASN A 273 2.15 19.59 -15.53
CA ASN A 273 0.91 20.23 -15.15
C ASN A 273 0.21 20.76 -16.43
N HIS A 274 -0.82 20.04 -16.87
CA HIS A 274 -1.60 20.37 -18.08
C HIS A 274 -2.27 21.75 -18.01
N LYS A 275 -2.57 22.29 -16.82
CA LYS A 275 -3.15 23.63 -16.67
C LYS A 275 -2.14 24.74 -16.94
N LEU A 276 -0.84 24.45 -16.79
CA LEU A 276 0.24 25.43 -16.89
C LEU A 276 1.16 25.23 -18.09
N GLY A 277 1.04 24.08 -18.75
CA GLY A 277 1.85 23.72 -19.90
C GLY A 277 3.34 23.47 -19.57
N LYS A 278 3.71 23.30 -18.29
CA LYS A 278 5.09 23.11 -17.82
C LYS A 278 5.24 21.91 -16.89
N GLN A 279 6.46 21.40 -16.79
CA GLN A 279 6.80 20.40 -15.77
C GLN A 279 7.04 21.08 -14.42
N VAL A 280 6.55 20.45 -13.36
CA VAL A 280 6.64 20.93 -11.97
C VAL A 280 7.19 19.78 -11.13
N TYR A 281 8.06 20.09 -10.16
CA TYR A 281 8.55 19.09 -9.22
C TYR A 281 7.52 18.88 -8.11
N ILE A 282 7.10 17.64 -7.90
CA ILE A 282 6.26 17.23 -6.78
C ILE A 282 7.17 16.55 -5.77
N ASN A 283 7.32 17.15 -4.58
CA ASN A 283 7.93 16.48 -3.45
C ASN A 283 6.88 15.58 -2.76
N PHE A 284 7.34 14.48 -2.16
CA PHE A 284 6.48 13.56 -1.41
C PHE A 284 6.98 13.49 0.03
N LYS A 285 7.09 14.67 0.63
CA LYS A 285 7.55 14.89 1.99
C LYS A 285 6.32 15.03 2.89
N ILE A 286 6.32 14.30 4.00
CA ILE A 286 5.33 14.43 5.07
C ILE A 286 5.94 15.30 6.16
N ASP A 287 5.18 16.28 6.66
CA ASP A 287 5.68 17.22 7.65
C ASP A 287 6.11 16.53 8.94
N LEU A 288 5.29 15.65 9.50
CA LEU A 288 5.61 14.84 10.67
C LEU A 288 5.11 13.41 10.52
N VAL A 289 5.97 12.43 10.79
CA VAL A 289 5.57 11.03 10.94
C VAL A 289 5.68 10.64 12.41
N VAL A 290 4.54 10.33 13.03
CA VAL A 290 4.47 9.86 14.42
C VAL A 290 4.47 8.34 14.44
N HIS A 291 5.40 7.77 15.20
CA HIS A 291 5.44 6.35 15.49
C HIS A 291 4.77 6.09 16.82
N ASN A 292 3.66 5.35 16.81
CA ASN A 292 3.00 4.90 18.03
C ASN A 292 2.61 3.44 17.94
N ASN A 293 2.93 2.67 18.98
CA ASN A 293 2.69 1.22 19.05
C ASN A 293 3.16 0.45 17.79
N GLY A 294 4.24 0.87 17.12
CA GLY A 294 4.74 0.20 15.90
C GLY A 294 3.97 0.53 14.61
N LYS A 295 3.04 1.49 14.65
CA LYS A 295 2.32 2.04 13.49
C LYS A 295 2.79 3.46 13.21
N MET A 296 2.72 3.88 11.94
CA MET A 296 3.08 5.22 11.50
C MET A 296 1.82 6.03 11.15
N ILE A 297 1.75 7.25 11.66
CA ILE A 297 0.71 8.23 11.33
C ILE A 297 1.38 9.44 10.70
N ALA A 298 0.88 9.87 9.55
CA ALA A 298 1.30 11.11 8.90
C ALA A 298 0.50 12.27 9.46
N ILE A 299 1.17 13.36 9.81
CA ILE A 299 0.56 14.63 10.19
C ILE A 299 1.09 15.70 9.23
N GLU A 300 0.17 16.37 8.55
CA GLU A 300 0.44 17.52 7.67
C GLU A 300 -0.01 18.80 8.38
N CYS A 301 0.86 19.80 8.41
CA CYS A 301 0.68 21.06 9.11
C CYS A 301 0.36 22.16 8.08
N ASP A 302 -0.92 22.25 7.69
CA ASP A 302 -1.40 23.18 6.66
C ASP A 302 -1.50 24.61 7.21
N GLY A 303 -0.48 25.45 6.97
CA GLY A 303 -0.49 26.88 7.25
C GLY A 303 -0.72 27.76 6.01
N ASP A 304 -1.64 28.74 6.09
CA ASP A 304 -2.10 29.55 4.95
C ASP A 304 -1.07 30.61 4.47
N PRO A 305 -0.98 31.01 3.18
CA PRO A 305 -1.31 30.35 1.92
C PRO A 305 -0.03 30.22 1.05
N PHE A 306 0.74 29.13 1.16
CA PHE A 306 1.72 28.81 0.11
C PHE A 306 1.10 28.08 -1.08
N HIS A 307 -0.23 27.93 -1.11
CA HIS A 307 -0.98 27.27 -2.18
C HIS A 307 -1.76 28.24 -3.07
N SER A 308 -1.30 29.49 -3.18
CA SER A 308 -1.97 30.51 -3.99
C SER A 308 -1.78 30.34 -5.51
N LEU A 309 -0.91 29.42 -5.95
CA LEU A 309 -0.71 29.16 -7.36
C LEU A 309 -1.50 27.91 -7.78
N PRO A 310 -2.08 27.88 -9.00
CA PRO A 310 -2.69 26.66 -9.58
C PRO A 310 -1.73 25.44 -9.66
N GLU A 311 -0.43 25.71 -9.47
CA GLU A 311 0.69 24.77 -9.36
C GLU A 311 0.56 23.87 -8.13
N ASP A 312 0.18 24.48 -7.00
CA ASP A 312 0.19 23.85 -5.69
C ASP A 312 -1.03 22.95 -5.47
N VAL A 313 -2.18 23.31 -6.08
CA VAL A 313 -3.42 22.52 -5.99
C VAL A 313 -3.30 21.16 -6.71
N ALA A 314 -2.64 21.13 -7.87
CA ALA A 314 -2.38 19.87 -8.57
C ALA A 314 -1.34 19.01 -7.83
N TYR A 315 -0.36 19.66 -7.20
CA TYR A 315 0.61 19.04 -6.31
C TYR A 315 -0.08 18.38 -5.11
N ASP A 316 -1.02 19.06 -4.46
CA ASP A 316 -1.69 18.57 -3.26
C ASP A 316 -2.62 17.39 -3.53
N ILE A 317 -3.36 17.41 -4.65
CA ILE A 317 -4.26 16.29 -5.01
C ILE A 317 -3.45 15.03 -5.32
N GLU A 318 -2.43 15.11 -6.18
CA GLU A 318 -1.61 13.95 -6.55
C GLU A 318 -0.82 13.41 -5.34
N ARG A 319 -0.30 14.30 -4.50
CA ARG A 319 0.37 13.94 -3.25
C ARG A 319 -0.58 13.24 -2.30
N GLN A 320 -1.79 13.77 -2.10
CA GLN A 320 -2.81 13.18 -1.25
C GLN A 320 -3.25 11.81 -1.77
N GLU A 321 -3.63 11.71 -3.04
CA GLU A 321 -4.02 10.44 -3.68
C GLU A 321 -2.90 9.40 -3.59
N PHE A 322 -1.64 9.83 -3.75
CA PHE A 322 -0.50 8.94 -3.56
C PHE A 322 -0.41 8.44 -2.12
N LEU A 323 -0.41 9.35 -1.13
CA LEU A 323 -0.29 8.98 0.28
C LEU A 323 -1.43 8.04 0.71
N GLU A 324 -2.66 8.30 0.29
CA GLU A 324 -3.83 7.47 0.58
C GLU A 324 -3.80 6.13 -0.15
N ARG A 325 -3.35 6.10 -1.42
CA ARG A 325 -3.21 4.86 -2.20
C ARG A 325 -2.15 3.93 -1.61
N VAL A 326 -1.07 4.48 -1.10
CA VAL A 326 -0.03 3.71 -0.39
C VAL A 326 -0.46 3.42 1.07
N GLY A 327 -1.63 3.95 1.44
CA GLY A 327 -2.43 3.62 2.62
C GLY A 327 -2.03 4.38 3.89
N TRP A 328 -1.26 5.46 3.78
CA TRP A 328 -0.98 6.32 4.93
C TRP A 328 -2.28 6.78 5.59
N LYS A 329 -2.29 6.76 6.93
CA LYS A 329 -3.27 7.49 7.71
C LYS A 329 -2.74 8.89 7.92
N VAL A 330 -3.32 9.84 7.19
CA VAL A 330 -2.92 11.25 7.19
C VAL A 330 -3.92 12.05 8.02
N TYR A 331 -3.43 12.85 8.96
CA TYR A 331 -4.20 13.88 9.66
C TYR A 331 -3.70 15.26 9.24
N ARG A 332 -4.59 16.12 8.76
CA ARG A 332 -4.26 17.50 8.36
C ARG A 332 -4.66 18.46 9.46
N VAL A 333 -3.74 19.32 9.87
CA VAL A 333 -3.96 20.35 10.89
C VAL A 333 -3.94 21.72 10.23
N LEU A 334 -5.07 22.41 10.19
CA LEU A 334 -5.12 23.78 9.69
C LEU A 334 -4.54 24.74 10.73
N TYR A 335 -3.60 25.60 10.32
CA TYR A 335 -3.00 26.61 11.19
C TYR A 335 -4.04 27.56 11.79
N SER A 336 -5.08 27.90 11.04
CA SER A 336 -6.18 28.75 11.52
C SER A 336 -6.98 28.08 12.64
N ALA A 337 -7.23 26.77 12.53
CA ALA A 337 -7.89 25.97 13.56
C ALA A 337 -6.98 25.86 14.80
N TYR A 338 -5.71 25.51 14.59
CA TYR A 338 -4.73 25.40 15.67
C TYR A 338 -4.56 26.73 16.42
N LYS A 339 -4.47 27.86 15.71
CA LYS A 339 -4.33 29.19 16.33
C LYS A 339 -5.58 29.58 17.12
N ARG A 340 -6.77 29.18 16.68
CA ARG A 340 -8.04 29.46 17.39
C ARG A 340 -8.11 28.69 18.70
N SER A 341 -7.78 27.40 18.68
CA SER A 341 -7.90 26.53 19.85
C SER A 341 -6.82 25.44 19.84
N PRO A 342 -5.58 25.76 20.26
CA PRO A 342 -4.46 24.83 20.17
C PRO A 342 -4.71 23.51 20.92
N GLN A 343 -5.22 23.59 22.14
CA GLN A 343 -5.47 22.40 22.98
C GLN A 343 -6.50 21.46 22.36
N GLU A 344 -7.58 22.01 21.78
CA GLU A 344 -8.62 21.21 21.15
C GLU A 344 -8.09 20.51 19.88
N GLU A 345 -7.35 21.22 19.04
CA GLU A 345 -6.76 20.64 17.84
C GLU A 345 -5.72 19.57 18.17
N ILE A 346 -4.87 19.79 19.18
CA ILE A 346 -3.93 18.76 19.65
C ILE A 346 -4.68 17.53 20.15
N GLN A 347 -5.79 17.71 20.90
CA GLN A 347 -6.59 16.57 21.35
C GLN A 347 -7.15 15.77 20.18
N LYS A 348 -7.65 16.42 19.13
CA LYS A 348 -8.13 15.72 17.92
C LYS A 348 -7.03 14.92 17.22
N ILE A 349 -5.81 15.48 17.15
CA ILE A 349 -4.64 14.75 16.62
C ILE A 349 -4.35 13.52 17.48
N ILE A 350 -4.33 13.67 18.80
CA ILE A 350 -4.10 12.57 19.75
C ILE A 350 -5.15 11.49 19.57
N ASP A 351 -6.43 11.86 19.56
CA ASP A 351 -7.55 10.92 19.37
C ASP A 351 -7.42 10.18 18.02
N PHE A 352 -6.99 10.88 16.97
CA PHE A 352 -6.74 10.27 15.67
C PHE A 352 -5.55 9.30 15.71
N ILE A 353 -4.43 9.68 16.32
CA ILE A 353 -3.27 8.82 16.50
C ILE A 353 -3.73 7.59 17.28
N GLU A 354 -4.31 7.75 18.46
CA GLU A 354 -4.75 6.65 19.30
C GLU A 354 -5.75 5.75 18.59
N LYS A 355 -6.78 6.29 17.94
CA LYS A 355 -7.77 5.53 17.18
C LYS A 355 -7.12 4.65 16.12
N ASN A 356 -6.14 5.17 15.38
CA ASN A 356 -5.48 4.45 14.30
C ASN A 356 -4.26 3.63 14.76
N THR A 357 -3.81 3.81 16.00
CA THR A 357 -2.64 3.13 16.58
C THR A 357 -2.94 2.33 17.84
N LYS A 358 -4.24 2.06 18.14
CA LYS A 358 -4.63 1.19 19.26
C LYS A 358 -3.83 -0.10 19.21
N LYS A 359 -3.33 -0.52 20.39
CA LYS A 359 -2.74 -1.85 20.57
C LYS A 359 -3.82 -2.88 20.24
N ASP A 360 -3.51 -3.83 19.38
CA ASP A 360 -4.45 -4.90 19.09
C ASP A 360 -4.69 -5.66 20.40
N HIS A 361 -5.95 -5.84 20.79
CA HIS A 361 -6.28 -6.59 22.01
C HIS A 361 -5.75 -8.02 21.85
N LYS A 362 -4.76 -8.39 22.68
CA LYS A 362 -4.58 -9.80 23.03
C LYS A 362 -5.85 -10.21 23.74
N THR A 363 -6.70 -10.98 23.08
CA THR A 363 -7.74 -11.74 23.78
C THR A 363 -7.02 -12.80 24.60
N THR A 364 -6.54 -12.43 25.78
CA THR A 364 -6.15 -13.41 26.78
C THR A 364 -7.44 -14.15 27.15
N ILE A 365 -7.58 -15.39 26.70
CA ILE A 365 -8.66 -16.27 27.14
C ILE A 365 -8.36 -16.62 28.60
N GLU A 366 -8.68 -15.72 29.53
CA GLU A 366 -8.63 -16.00 30.96
C GLU A 366 -9.89 -16.77 31.38
N LYS A 367 -9.82 -18.09 31.19
CA LYS A 367 -10.31 -19.16 32.09
C LYS A 367 -10.78 -20.38 31.27
N PRO A 368 -10.46 -21.60 31.73
CA PRO A 368 -10.83 -22.82 31.03
C PRO A 368 -12.35 -22.99 31.08
N ILE A 369 -12.97 -23.08 29.91
CA ILE A 369 -14.33 -23.63 29.78
C ILE A 369 -14.24 -25.08 30.26
N LYS A 370 -14.79 -25.36 31.45
CA LYS A 370 -15.05 -26.72 31.89
C LYS A 370 -16.14 -27.28 31.00
N LEU A 371 -15.76 -28.16 30.07
CA LEU A 371 -16.69 -29.02 29.37
C LEU A 371 -17.34 -29.95 30.41
N LYS A 372 -18.65 -29.78 30.62
CA LYS A 372 -19.49 -30.83 31.17
C LYS A 372 -20.03 -31.62 29.99
N GLU A 373 -19.81 -32.93 30.04
CA GLU A 373 -20.38 -33.93 29.15
C GLU A 373 -21.89 -34.05 29.33
N GLU A 374 -22.50 -34.62 28.28
CA GLU A 374 -23.89 -35.08 28.12
C GLU A 374 -24.95 -33.99 27.94
N PHE A 375 -25.52 -33.90 26.73
CA PHE A 375 -26.89 -34.35 26.44
C PHE A 375 -27.07 -34.51 24.92
N GLU A 376 -27.44 -35.71 24.50
CA GLU A 376 -28.19 -35.96 23.26
C GLU A 376 -29.55 -35.27 23.40
N ASP A 377 -29.99 -34.53 22.38
CA ASP A 377 -31.36 -34.61 21.84
C ASP A 377 -31.55 -33.67 20.62
N GLU A 378 -32.45 -34.14 19.76
CA GLU A 378 -32.99 -33.70 18.48
C GLU A 378 -32.88 -32.20 18.10
N ILE A 379 -32.40 -31.95 16.88
CA ILE A 379 -32.52 -30.65 16.20
C ILE A 379 -33.86 -30.64 15.44
N GLU A 380 -34.88 -30.02 16.01
CA GLU A 380 -36.03 -29.49 15.27
C GLU A 380 -35.66 -28.15 14.63
N PHE A 381 -36.01 -28.00 13.36
CA PHE A 381 -35.88 -26.75 12.61
C PHE A 381 -37.03 -25.80 12.99
N GLU A 382 -36.72 -24.67 13.62
CA GLU A 382 -37.57 -23.47 13.59
C GLU A 382 -36.91 -22.39 12.74
N ASN A 383 -37.70 -21.87 11.80
CA ASN A 383 -37.39 -20.79 10.89
C ASN A 383 -37.58 -19.42 11.57
N GLU A 384 -36.86 -18.44 11.01
CA GLU A 384 -37.10 -16.99 11.06
C GLU A 384 -36.77 -16.23 12.36
N GLU A 385 -35.54 -15.70 12.44
CA GLU A 385 -35.31 -14.32 12.88
C GLU A 385 -34.31 -13.62 11.95
N GLU A 386 -34.66 -12.40 11.54
CA GLU A 386 -33.97 -11.53 10.58
C GLU A 386 -32.52 -11.23 10.99
N ILE A 387 -31.57 -11.57 10.12
CA ILE A 387 -30.20 -11.05 10.20
C ILE A 387 -30.22 -9.63 9.61
N SER A 388 -30.10 -8.63 10.47
CA SER A 388 -29.85 -7.24 10.04
C SER A 388 -28.52 -7.19 9.29
N GLU A 389 -28.58 -6.73 8.04
CA GLU A 389 -27.44 -6.53 7.15
C GLU A 389 -26.44 -5.54 7.77
N TYR A 390 -25.27 -6.03 8.20
CA TYR A 390 -24.19 -5.18 8.71
C TYR A 390 -23.51 -4.46 7.54
N VAL A 391 -23.98 -3.26 7.22
CA VAL A 391 -23.40 -2.39 6.19
C VAL A 391 -22.13 -1.72 6.72
N LEU A 392 -20.98 -1.97 6.08
CA LEU A 392 -19.75 -1.21 6.31
C LEU A 392 -19.98 0.27 6.01
N PRO A 393 -19.61 1.22 6.91
CA PRO A 393 -19.74 2.64 6.60
C PRO A 393 -18.81 3.00 5.43
N LYS A 394 -19.38 3.53 4.35
CA LYS A 394 -18.62 4.13 3.25
C LYS A 394 -17.79 5.29 3.79
N HIS A 395 -16.50 5.33 3.46
CA HIS A 395 -15.65 6.49 3.72
C HIS A 395 -16.19 7.69 2.92
N LYS A 396 -16.60 8.75 3.62
CA LYS A 396 -16.95 10.04 2.99
C LYS A 396 -15.67 10.71 2.48
N SER A 397 -15.69 11.20 1.25
CA SER A 397 -14.64 12.06 0.71
C SER A 397 -14.72 13.45 1.33
N TYR A 398 -13.63 14.22 1.30
CA TYR A 398 -13.61 15.60 1.81
C TYR A 398 -14.62 16.51 1.07
N ILE A 399 -14.95 16.19 -0.18
CA ILE A 399 -15.99 16.89 -0.96
C ILE A 399 -17.36 16.69 -0.31
N ASP A 400 -17.68 15.48 0.13
CA ASP A 400 -18.94 15.17 0.83
C ASP A 400 -19.04 15.88 2.20
N ILE A 401 -17.90 16.16 2.84
CA ILE A 401 -17.81 16.89 4.11
C ILE A 401 -17.94 18.41 3.89
N LEU A 402 -17.45 18.93 2.77
CA LEU A 402 -17.58 20.35 2.42
C LEU A 402 -19.01 20.72 2.03
N GLU A 403 -19.72 19.83 1.35
CA GLU A 403 -21.13 20.04 0.98
C GLU A 403 -22.04 20.03 2.22
N GLU A 404 -21.83 19.12 3.18
CA GLU A 404 -22.60 19.07 4.44
C GLU A 404 -22.34 20.27 5.38
N ASN A 405 -21.15 20.88 5.35
CA ASN A 405 -20.85 22.06 6.16
C ASN A 405 -21.39 23.38 5.58
N SER A 406 -21.91 23.36 4.34
CA SER A 406 -22.53 24.52 3.71
C SER A 406 -24.02 24.68 4.07
N GLU A 407 -24.68 23.63 4.57
CA GLU A 407 -26.10 23.64 4.94
C GLU A 407 -26.37 24.15 6.37
N THR A 408 -25.33 24.47 7.15
CA THR A 408 -25.49 24.97 8.52
C THR A 408 -24.87 26.36 8.71
N SER A 409 -25.39 27.37 8.00
CA SER A 409 -25.16 28.77 8.39
C SER A 409 -26.26 29.76 8.00
N ASP A 410 -27.52 29.34 7.95
CA ASP A 410 -28.64 30.29 7.89
C ASP A 410 -29.16 30.61 9.29
N SER A 411 -28.50 31.56 9.96
CA SER A 411 -29.09 32.37 11.02
C SER A 411 -28.19 33.54 11.40
N ILE A 412 -28.77 34.74 11.27
CA ILE A 412 -28.36 36.06 11.83
C ILE A 412 -27.64 36.98 10.83
N ASN A 413 -28.42 37.81 10.15
CA ASN A 413 -28.01 39.15 9.73
C ASN A 413 -29.17 40.14 9.82
N GLN A 414 -29.08 41.08 10.76
CA GLN A 414 -29.65 42.42 10.63
C GLN A 414 -28.73 43.42 11.35
N LEU A 415 -28.07 44.30 10.58
CA LEU A 415 -28.18 45.77 10.67
C LEU A 415 -27.01 46.48 9.96
N ASN A 416 -27.38 47.12 8.84
CA ASN A 416 -27.06 48.48 8.40
C ASN A 416 -25.60 48.99 8.34
N GLY A 417 -25.22 49.46 7.13
CA GLY A 417 -24.63 50.80 6.96
C GLY A 417 -23.49 50.92 5.93
N THR A 418 -23.84 51.33 4.70
CA THR A 418 -23.14 52.32 3.83
C THR A 418 -21.60 52.35 3.85
N THR A 419 -20.84 52.13 2.75
CA THR A 419 -20.72 53.06 1.59
C THR A 419 -19.80 52.48 0.47
N THR A 420 -20.18 52.75 -0.78
CA THR A 420 -19.37 52.98 -2.02
C THR A 420 -18.40 51.94 -2.62
N ASN A 421 -18.92 51.24 -3.64
CA ASN A 421 -18.36 50.88 -4.96
C ASN A 421 -16.83 50.95 -5.25
N HIS A 422 -16.23 49.77 -5.47
CA HIS A 422 -15.60 49.40 -6.75
C HIS A 422 -15.78 47.89 -7.00
N LYS A 423 -16.62 47.52 -7.97
CA LYS A 423 -16.88 46.12 -8.36
C LYS A 423 -15.78 45.62 -9.31
N HIS A 424 -14.92 44.73 -8.83
CA HIS A 424 -14.39 43.63 -9.64
C HIS A 424 -15.32 42.43 -9.41
N LYS A 425 -16.02 41.98 -10.45
CA LYS A 425 -16.90 40.80 -10.37
C LYS A 425 -16.06 39.55 -10.13
N SER A 426 -16.38 38.79 -9.08
CA SER A 426 -15.88 37.43 -8.87
C SER A 426 -16.79 36.43 -9.58
N PHE A 427 -16.25 35.23 -9.80
CA PHE A 427 -16.83 34.12 -10.55
C PHE A 427 -18.11 33.51 -9.93
N ILE A 428 -18.51 33.98 -8.74
CA ILE A 428 -19.61 33.43 -7.93
C ILE A 428 -20.97 34.03 -8.37
N ASP A 429 -21.00 35.27 -8.86
CA ASP A 429 -22.24 35.93 -9.34
C ASP A 429 -22.82 35.31 -10.65
N MET A 430 -22.14 34.33 -11.26
CA MET A 430 -22.57 33.67 -12.51
C MET A 430 -23.26 32.32 -12.30
N ILE A 431 -23.34 31.84 -11.04
CA ILE A 431 -23.85 30.50 -10.72
C ILE A 431 -25.24 30.56 -10.04
N GLU A 432 -25.68 31.72 -9.56
CA GLU A 432 -26.94 31.89 -8.81
C GLU A 432 -28.19 32.19 -9.65
N GLU A 433 -28.18 32.01 -10.97
CA GLU A 433 -29.40 32.19 -11.81
C GLU A 433 -30.14 30.88 -12.16
N ASP A 434 -29.61 29.70 -11.82
CA ASP A 434 -30.19 28.41 -12.27
C ASP A 434 -30.68 27.48 -11.13
N LEU A 435 -30.82 27.96 -9.89
CA LEU A 435 -31.24 27.14 -8.75
C LEU A 435 -32.47 27.66 -8.01
N GLU A 436 -33.61 27.80 -8.69
CA GLU A 436 -34.93 27.66 -8.05
C GLU A 436 -35.95 27.09 -9.04
N GLU A 437 -36.24 25.78 -8.96
CA GLU A 437 -37.62 25.24 -9.08
C GLU A 437 -37.66 23.71 -8.82
N SER A 438 -38.13 23.37 -7.62
CA SER A 438 -39.01 22.23 -7.29
C SER A 438 -38.63 20.77 -7.60
N ASN A 439 -38.42 20.04 -6.49
CA ASN A 439 -39.17 18.86 -6.01
C ASN A 439 -39.20 17.50 -6.76
N GLN A 440 -38.96 16.48 -5.92
CA GLN A 440 -39.41 15.07 -5.95
C GLN A 440 -38.85 14.15 -7.04
N VAL A 441 -38.13 13.10 -6.62
CA VAL A 441 -38.02 11.86 -7.41
C VAL A 441 -38.41 10.67 -6.54
N ASN A 442 -39.46 10.00 -7.02
CA ASN A 442 -40.09 8.82 -6.48
C ASN A 442 -39.16 7.60 -6.45
N LEU A 443 -39.34 6.79 -5.41
CA LEU A 443 -38.88 5.40 -5.32
C LEU A 443 -39.87 4.52 -6.11
N PHE A 444 -39.47 3.95 -7.25
CA PHE A 444 -40.25 2.91 -7.92
C PHE A 444 -39.39 1.74 -8.43
N SER A 445 -39.92 0.55 -8.19
CA SER A 445 -39.50 -0.78 -8.63
C SER A 445 -39.67 -0.98 -10.15
N TYR A 446 -38.76 -1.69 -10.81
CA TYR A 446 -38.94 -2.19 -12.17
C TYR A 446 -38.41 -3.61 -12.37
N ASP A 447 -39.23 -4.45 -13.02
CA ASP A 447 -38.93 -5.81 -13.50
C ASP A 447 -38.38 -5.79 -14.94
N SER A 448 -37.17 -6.36 -15.10
CA SER A 448 -36.44 -6.91 -16.28
C SER A 448 -36.67 -6.38 -17.72
N LYS A 449 -35.74 -5.53 -18.20
CA LYS A 449 -34.89 -5.70 -19.41
C LYS A 449 -34.18 -4.36 -19.73
N ASN A 450 -32.89 -4.28 -19.44
CA ASN A 450 -32.02 -3.08 -19.48
C ASN A 450 -32.40 -2.01 -18.44
N SER A 451 -31.50 -1.74 -17.50
CA SER A 451 -31.70 -0.75 -16.43
C SER A 451 -31.66 0.70 -16.96
N CYS A 452 -30.93 0.96 -18.05
CA CYS A 452 -30.90 2.22 -18.80
C CYS A 452 -29.94 2.14 -20.01
N TYR A 453 -29.77 3.22 -20.76
CA TYR A 453 -28.77 3.44 -21.80
C TYR A 453 -27.80 4.56 -21.41
N PHE A 454 -26.52 4.37 -21.70
CA PHE A 454 -25.50 5.41 -21.70
C PHE A 454 -25.32 5.96 -23.11
N ASN A 455 -25.70 7.21 -23.33
CA ASN A 455 -25.64 7.90 -24.63
C ASN A 455 -24.56 8.99 -24.59
N LEU A 456 -23.46 8.80 -25.31
CA LEU A 456 -22.32 9.74 -25.39
C LEU A 456 -22.41 10.59 -26.65
N PHE A 457 -22.37 11.91 -26.52
CA PHE A 457 -22.50 12.89 -27.61
C PHE A 457 -21.15 13.39 -28.12
N SER A 458 -21.16 14.07 -29.28
CA SER A 458 -19.95 14.55 -29.95
C SER A 458 -19.21 15.68 -29.24
N ASP A 459 -19.86 16.33 -28.28
CA ASP A 459 -19.27 17.36 -27.43
C ASP A 459 -18.61 16.79 -26.16
N ASN A 460 -18.40 15.47 -26.10
CA ASN A 460 -17.90 14.73 -24.94
C ASN A 460 -18.80 14.84 -23.70
N THR A 461 -20.09 15.14 -23.86
CA THR A 461 -21.09 14.95 -22.80
C THR A 461 -21.80 13.62 -22.95
N TYR A 462 -22.38 13.10 -21.87
CA TYR A 462 -23.24 11.92 -21.92
C TYR A 462 -24.54 12.14 -21.15
N LYS A 463 -25.55 11.34 -21.50
CA LYS A 463 -26.80 11.19 -20.76
C LYS A 463 -27.04 9.74 -20.41
N VAL A 464 -27.70 9.53 -19.28
CA VAL A 464 -28.32 8.25 -18.94
C VAL A 464 -29.81 8.34 -19.27
N GLN A 465 -30.33 7.46 -20.10
CA GLN A 465 -31.71 7.53 -20.64
C GLN A 465 -32.35 6.14 -20.72
N GLU A 466 -33.68 6.06 -20.79
CA GLU A 466 -34.37 4.76 -20.89
C GLU A 466 -34.28 4.13 -22.27
N HIS A 467 -33.89 4.91 -23.28
CA HIS A 467 -33.82 4.52 -24.68
C HIS A 467 -32.46 4.91 -25.30
N SER A 468 -32.10 4.24 -26.38
CA SER A 468 -30.97 4.63 -27.21
C SER A 468 -31.27 5.93 -27.96
N GLU A 469 -30.28 6.80 -28.07
CA GLU A 469 -30.38 8.08 -28.79
C GLU A 469 -29.69 7.98 -30.16
N GLU A 470 -30.34 8.43 -31.24
CA GLU A 470 -29.77 8.33 -32.60
C GLU A 470 -28.67 9.38 -32.86
N ASN A 471 -28.73 10.53 -32.20
CA ASN A 471 -27.80 11.65 -32.38
C ASN A 471 -26.57 11.60 -31.46
N CYS A 472 -26.19 10.41 -30.98
CA CYS A 472 -25.04 10.21 -30.11
C CYS A 472 -23.91 9.44 -30.83
N LEU A 473 -22.66 9.64 -30.40
CA LEU A 473 -21.50 8.89 -30.89
C LEU A 473 -21.56 7.41 -30.47
N PHE A 474 -22.04 7.13 -29.25
CA PHE A 474 -22.19 5.78 -28.73
C PHE A 474 -23.44 5.70 -27.85
N SER A 475 -24.27 4.70 -28.10
CA SER A 475 -25.38 4.31 -27.24
C SER A 475 -25.15 2.90 -26.73
N LEU A 476 -25.01 2.73 -25.41
CA LEU A 476 -24.75 1.43 -24.78
C LEU A 476 -25.86 1.08 -23.79
N PRO A 477 -26.56 -0.06 -23.97
CA PRO A 477 -27.48 -0.56 -22.96
C PRO A 477 -26.69 -1.02 -21.73
N ILE A 478 -27.10 -0.57 -20.54
CA ILE A 478 -26.60 -1.05 -19.25
C ILE A 478 -27.64 -2.02 -18.69
N ASP A 479 -27.24 -3.29 -18.65
CA ASP A 479 -28.02 -4.39 -18.07
C ASP A 479 -27.62 -4.60 -16.59
N GLU A 480 -28.50 -5.21 -15.80
CA GLU A 480 -28.30 -5.42 -14.35
C GLU A 480 -27.04 -6.24 -14.06
N ARG A 481 -26.65 -7.14 -14.97
CA ARG A 481 -25.41 -7.93 -14.89
C ARG A 481 -24.14 -7.07 -14.86
N PHE A 482 -24.20 -5.83 -15.33
CA PHE A 482 -23.07 -4.90 -15.30
C PHE A 482 -23.10 -3.93 -14.12
N LYS A 483 -24.09 -4.01 -13.21
CA LYS A 483 -24.29 -3.06 -12.11
C LYS A 483 -23.04 -2.87 -11.25
N ASP A 484 -22.37 -3.97 -10.91
CA ASP A 484 -21.12 -3.97 -10.13
C ASP A 484 -19.85 -3.93 -11.00
N GLY A 485 -20.04 -3.82 -12.32
CA GLY A 485 -18.99 -3.82 -13.33
C GLY A 485 -18.49 -2.43 -13.71
N PHE A 486 -17.85 -2.35 -14.89
CA PHE A 486 -17.17 -1.15 -15.36
C PHE A 486 -17.49 -0.81 -16.81
N LEU A 487 -17.60 0.49 -17.09
CA LEU A 487 -17.54 1.05 -18.43
C LEU A 487 -16.09 1.43 -18.74
N LEU A 488 -15.51 0.78 -19.75
CA LEU A 488 -14.22 1.12 -20.33
C LEU A 488 -14.40 2.14 -21.44
N GLN A 489 -13.65 3.22 -21.37
CA GLN A 489 -13.58 4.27 -22.38
C GLN A 489 -12.18 4.31 -22.98
N CYS A 490 -12.05 3.92 -24.24
CA CYS A 490 -10.77 3.90 -24.95
C CYS A 490 -10.66 5.10 -25.88
N TYR A 491 -9.62 5.90 -25.67
CA TYR A 491 -9.37 7.15 -26.39
C TYR A 491 -8.41 6.92 -27.57
N ASP A 492 -8.48 7.78 -28.57
CA ASP A 492 -7.63 7.77 -29.77
C ASP A 492 -6.12 7.92 -29.50
N ASN A 493 -5.77 8.57 -28.40
CA ASN A 493 -4.40 8.70 -27.91
C ASN A 493 -3.89 7.46 -27.14
N GLY A 494 -4.68 6.39 -27.05
CA GLY A 494 -4.32 5.14 -26.36
C GLY A 494 -4.58 5.12 -24.86
N HIS A 495 -5.10 6.20 -24.27
CA HIS A 495 -5.57 6.18 -22.89
C HIS A 495 -6.84 5.35 -22.74
N ILE A 496 -6.99 4.69 -21.60
CA ILE A 496 -8.19 3.94 -21.23
C ILE A 496 -8.64 4.42 -19.87
N ASN A 497 -9.89 4.89 -19.79
CA ASN A 497 -10.53 5.24 -18.55
C ASN A 497 -11.51 4.12 -18.14
N LYS A 498 -11.57 3.84 -16.84
CA LYS A 498 -12.44 2.83 -16.24
C LYS A 498 -13.40 3.55 -15.30
N VAL A 499 -14.70 3.45 -15.58
CA VAL A 499 -15.77 4.11 -14.81
C VAL A 499 -16.66 3.04 -14.20
N TYR A 500 -16.94 3.11 -12.90
CA TYR A 500 -17.88 2.19 -12.26
C TYR A 500 -19.29 2.39 -12.82
N VAL A 501 -19.95 1.31 -13.21
CA VAL A 501 -21.31 1.37 -13.74
C VAL A 501 -22.28 1.87 -12.67
N ASN A 502 -22.09 1.48 -11.41
CA ASN A 502 -22.94 1.95 -10.32
C ASN A 502 -22.96 3.49 -10.19
N SER A 503 -21.80 4.15 -10.37
CA SER A 503 -21.71 5.62 -10.38
C SER A 503 -22.41 6.28 -11.58
N ILE A 504 -22.61 5.54 -12.68
CA ILE A 504 -23.40 5.98 -13.84
C ILE A 504 -24.89 5.80 -13.53
N LEU A 505 -25.27 4.68 -12.90
CA LEU A 505 -26.66 4.39 -12.51
C LEU A 505 -27.18 5.36 -11.43
N GLU A 506 -26.31 5.94 -10.61
CA GLU A 506 -26.63 7.00 -9.65
C GLU A 506 -26.88 8.37 -10.32
N LYS A 507 -26.63 8.52 -11.62
CA LYS A 507 -26.83 9.79 -12.34
C LYS A 507 -28.31 10.06 -12.62
N ARG A 508 -28.69 11.34 -12.60
CA ARG A 508 -30.02 11.81 -12.98
C ARG A 508 -30.26 11.53 -14.46
N MET A 509 -31.39 10.89 -14.75
CA MET A 509 -31.80 10.61 -16.13
C MET A 509 -31.95 11.90 -16.95
N ASN A 510 -31.56 11.84 -18.22
CA ASN A 510 -31.60 12.93 -19.21
C ASN A 510 -30.75 14.18 -18.89
N TYR A 511 -29.97 14.19 -17.81
CA TYR A 511 -29.06 15.29 -17.49
C TYR A 511 -27.74 15.17 -18.27
N HIS A 512 -27.19 16.29 -18.74
CA HIS A 512 -25.92 16.31 -19.47
C HIS A 512 -24.74 16.30 -18.50
N TYR A 513 -24.00 15.20 -18.48
CA TYR A 513 -22.79 15.07 -17.71
C TYR A 513 -21.57 15.23 -18.60
N SER A 514 -20.58 16.00 -18.15
CA SER A 514 -19.28 16.04 -18.81
C SER A 514 -18.56 14.71 -18.64
N ASN A 515 -18.02 14.16 -19.72
CA ASN A 515 -17.14 12.99 -19.66
C ASN A 515 -15.73 13.41 -19.19
N GLY A 516 -15.60 13.63 -17.88
CA GLY A 516 -14.59 14.49 -17.26
C GLY A 516 -13.15 13.97 -17.13
N LYS A 517 -12.58 13.24 -18.10
CA LYS A 517 -11.19 12.78 -17.96
C LYS A 517 -10.23 13.05 -19.11
N ASN A 518 -10.70 13.38 -20.32
CA ASN A 518 -9.78 13.73 -21.41
C ASN A 518 -10.45 14.68 -22.44
N PRO A 519 -10.51 15.99 -22.19
CA PRO A 519 -11.24 16.94 -23.05
C PRO A 519 -10.59 17.10 -24.45
N ASN A 520 -9.32 16.69 -24.60
CA ASN A 520 -8.55 16.85 -25.84
C ASN A 520 -8.36 15.53 -26.62
N ALA A 521 -9.11 14.48 -26.28
CA ALA A 521 -9.00 13.17 -26.94
C ALA A 521 -10.40 12.63 -27.25
N ASN A 522 -10.55 11.97 -28.40
CA ASN A 522 -11.84 11.41 -28.80
C ASN A 522 -11.95 9.97 -28.33
N ILE A 523 -13.14 9.57 -27.87
CA ILE A 523 -13.43 8.17 -27.59
C ILE A 523 -13.57 7.41 -28.90
N LEU A 524 -12.74 6.38 -29.08
CA LEU A 524 -12.83 5.46 -30.22
C LEU A 524 -13.70 4.25 -29.92
N TYR A 525 -13.75 3.83 -28.66
CA TYR A 525 -14.40 2.58 -28.27
C TYR A 525 -14.88 2.61 -26.83
N LEU A 526 -16.09 2.10 -26.61
CA LEU A 526 -16.68 1.88 -25.29
C LEU A 526 -17.01 0.40 -25.08
N LYS A 527 -16.83 -0.10 -23.86
CA LYS A 527 -17.20 -1.49 -23.51
C LYS A 527 -17.59 -1.64 -22.05
N LEU A 528 -18.69 -2.35 -21.79
CA LEU A 528 -19.06 -2.81 -20.45
C LEU A 528 -18.39 -4.15 -20.11
N ILE A 529 -17.93 -4.30 -18.87
CA ILE A 529 -17.34 -5.53 -18.33
C ILE A 529 -17.94 -5.82 -16.95
N GLU A 530 -18.21 -7.09 -16.64
CA GLU A 530 -18.91 -7.51 -15.40
C GLU A 530 -17.96 -7.53 -14.19
N GLU A 531 -16.71 -7.95 -14.39
CA GLU A 531 -15.72 -8.14 -13.31
C GLU A 531 -14.35 -7.59 -13.73
N ASP A 532 -13.45 -7.38 -12.76
CA ASP A 532 -12.09 -6.91 -13.02
C ASP A 532 -11.26 -8.02 -13.69
N ALA A 533 -11.15 -7.98 -15.02
CA ALA A 533 -10.42 -8.95 -15.82
C ALA A 533 -9.16 -8.33 -16.43
N ILE A 534 -8.12 -9.15 -16.64
CA ILE A 534 -6.96 -8.75 -17.44
C ILE A 534 -7.40 -8.70 -18.91
N ILE A 535 -7.56 -7.50 -19.45
CA ILE A 535 -8.00 -7.28 -20.83
C ILE A 535 -6.77 -6.95 -21.68
N ALA A 536 -6.45 -7.83 -22.62
CA ALA A 536 -5.42 -7.56 -23.63
C ALA A 536 -6.04 -6.85 -24.85
N LEU A 537 -5.64 -5.60 -25.08
CA LEU A 537 -6.06 -4.84 -26.27
C LEU A 537 -5.00 -4.93 -27.37
N LYS A 538 -5.38 -5.51 -28.52
CA LYS A 538 -4.51 -5.61 -29.69
C LYS A 538 -4.72 -4.41 -30.62
N ILE A 539 -3.88 -3.40 -30.50
CA ILE A 539 -3.90 -2.23 -31.40
C ILE A 539 -3.22 -2.61 -32.73
N LYS A 540 -3.96 -2.63 -33.83
CA LYS A 540 -3.42 -2.78 -35.19
C LYS A 540 -3.22 -1.41 -35.83
N THR A 541 -1.99 -0.89 -35.83
CA THR A 541 -1.62 0.30 -36.59
C THR A 541 -1.50 -0.04 -38.08
N ARG A 542 -2.43 0.45 -38.90
CA ARG A 542 -2.24 0.52 -40.36
C ARG A 542 -1.44 1.78 -40.68
N PHE A 543 -0.14 1.64 -40.96
CA PHE A 543 0.61 2.73 -41.57
C PHE A 543 0.12 2.94 -43.01
N ARG A 544 -0.46 4.12 -43.28
CA ARG A 544 -0.64 4.63 -44.64
C ARG A 544 0.70 5.20 -45.06
N ASN A 545 1.33 4.57 -46.05
CA ASN A 545 2.50 5.13 -46.72
C ASN A 545 2.11 6.46 -47.37
N TYR A 546 2.77 7.55 -46.95
CA TYR A 546 2.92 8.74 -47.76
C TYR A 546 4.41 8.98 -47.96
N PHE A 547 4.76 9.13 -49.23
CA PHE A 547 6.11 9.22 -49.80
C PHE A 547 6.89 10.43 -49.32
#